data_AF-A0A011UKA3-F1
#
_entry.id   AF-A0A011UKA3-F1
#
_cell.length_a   1.000
_cell.length_b   1.000
_cell.length_c   1.000
_cell.angle_alpha   90.00
_cell.angle_beta   90.00
_cell.angle_gamma   90.00
#
_symmetry.space_group_name_H-M   'P 1'
#
loop_
_entity.id
_entity.type
_entity.pdbx_description
1 polymer ?
#
loop_
_entity_poly.entity_id
_entity_poly.type
_entity_poly.pdbx_seq_one_letter_code
_entity_poly.pdbx_strand_id
1 'polypeptide(L)'
;MKNTKRFITGMVTLAMVSAMAPMNVFATENTIPLNANTSSGSTDVKYSVDPSYTVVIPASITLSDTAATSASISVDETAKPFKLAKGQKLSLKIANEGTNDFKVTNADDSLDYTVTAGSETLAKGSTAAEFSNDDKTDKTLTFSKMDASKAKYAGDYTGTLTFGISVESAETIVDLSTLTADYVAKDGVTLTGTLAANVKISIADGATVTLKDANITNLGENCDWAGINCPNDATIILKGTNTICAGRGSDDYNNYPGIWIASGKTLTIGGDGSLTAYSNAINPGGAGIGGGYQVACGNIVINGGTITATGGNCAAGIGSGADSSCGNITINGGTITATGGNYAAGIGSGNRVSSNTSCGNITIANTVTKVTATGGFQTNSIGAGQNSACGTVTIGGVEGAISASPYTYEP
;
A
#
# COMPACT_ATOMS: atom_id res chain seq x y z
N MET A 1 3.48 -39.91 -52.67
CA MET A 1 3.56 -38.43 -52.58
C MET A 1 2.86 -38.03 -51.28
N LYS A 2 3.60 -37.92 -50.17
CA LYS A 2 4.08 -36.65 -49.60
C LYS A 2 3.01 -35.55 -49.65
N ASN A 3 2.42 -35.25 -48.49
CA ASN A 3 2.44 -33.89 -47.96
C ASN A 3 2.17 -33.86 -46.45
N THR A 4 3.29 -33.78 -45.75
CA THR A 4 3.48 -33.40 -44.37
C THR A 4 2.82 -32.05 -44.09
N LYS A 5 1.86 -31.96 -43.17
CA LYS A 5 1.50 -30.69 -42.53
C LYS A 5 2.27 -30.59 -41.22
N ARG A 6 3.30 -29.74 -41.24
CA ARG A 6 4.11 -29.37 -40.09
C ARG A 6 3.26 -28.48 -39.19
N PHE A 7 3.15 -28.84 -37.91
CA PHE A 7 2.78 -27.91 -36.86
C PHE A 7 3.89 -26.86 -36.78
N ILE A 8 3.55 -25.61 -37.07
CA ILE A 8 4.42 -24.46 -36.83
C ILE A 8 4.03 -23.93 -35.47
N THR A 9 5.00 -23.99 -34.56
CA THR A 9 5.00 -23.40 -33.21
C THR A 9 4.54 -21.96 -33.30
N GLY A 10 3.44 -21.66 -32.60
CA GLY A 10 2.85 -20.33 -32.58
C GLY A 10 3.78 -19.32 -31.92
N MET A 11 4.19 -18.30 -32.68
CA MET A 11 4.53 -17.01 -32.11
C MET A 11 3.30 -16.51 -31.35
N VAL A 12 3.37 -16.48 -30.02
CA VAL A 12 2.37 -15.76 -29.21
C VAL A 12 2.72 -14.27 -29.30
N THR A 13 2.34 -13.64 -30.40
CA THR A 13 2.23 -12.18 -30.49
C THR A 13 0.90 -11.78 -29.86
N LEU A 14 0.85 -11.74 -28.52
CA LEU A 14 -0.30 -11.18 -27.82
C LEU A 14 -0.22 -9.65 -27.87
N ALA A 15 -0.64 -9.08 -29.01
CA ALA A 15 -0.89 -7.65 -29.13
C ALA A 15 -2.21 -7.32 -28.41
N MET A 16 -2.15 -6.84 -27.17
CA MET A 16 -3.31 -6.19 -26.57
C MET A 16 -3.52 -4.83 -27.23
N VAL A 17 -4.54 -4.77 -28.07
CA VAL A 17 -5.07 -3.55 -28.68
C VAL A 17 -5.96 -2.88 -27.64
N SER A 18 -5.45 -1.85 -26.95
CA SER A 18 -6.33 -0.81 -26.42
C SER A 18 -6.65 0.13 -27.58
N ALA A 19 -7.68 -0.21 -28.36
CA ALA A 19 -8.22 0.67 -29.37
C ALA A 19 -8.81 1.90 -28.66
N MET A 20 -8.03 2.98 -28.55
CA MET A 20 -8.64 4.30 -28.43
C MET A 20 -9.39 4.53 -29.74
N ALA A 21 -10.72 4.45 -29.70
CA ALA A 21 -11.54 4.83 -30.82
C ALA A 21 -11.10 6.22 -31.31
N PRO A 22 -10.96 6.45 -32.63
CA PRO A 22 -10.69 7.78 -33.13
C PRO A 22 -11.86 8.68 -32.74
N MET A 23 -11.65 9.55 -31.76
CA MET A 23 -12.56 10.69 -31.55
C MET A 23 -12.43 11.55 -32.80
N ASN A 24 -13.44 11.51 -33.67
CA ASN A 24 -13.64 12.54 -34.67
C ASN A 24 -13.95 13.84 -33.93
N VAL A 25 -12.92 14.62 -33.62
CA VAL A 25 -13.06 15.97 -33.10
C VAL A 25 -13.33 16.88 -34.30
N PHE A 26 -14.59 17.26 -34.49
CA PHE A 26 -14.89 18.40 -35.36
C PHE A 26 -14.32 19.66 -34.67
N ALA A 27 -13.35 20.30 -35.29
CA ALA A 27 -12.80 21.56 -34.81
C ALA A 27 -13.89 22.64 -34.87
N THR A 28 -14.23 23.25 -33.74
CA THR A 28 -14.93 24.54 -33.70
C THR A 28 -14.00 25.62 -34.24
N GLU A 29 -14.40 26.33 -35.29
CA GLU A 29 -13.61 27.42 -35.87
C GLU A 29 -13.42 28.57 -34.87
N ASN A 30 -12.17 28.99 -34.68
CA ASN A 30 -11.82 30.11 -33.81
C ASN A 30 -11.77 31.41 -34.64
N THR A 31 -12.91 32.08 -34.83
CA THR A 31 -12.99 33.34 -35.60
C THR A 31 -12.55 34.55 -34.77
N ILE A 32 -11.52 35.26 -35.24
CA ILE A 32 -11.03 36.52 -34.64
C ILE A 32 -11.59 37.72 -35.43
N PRO A 33 -12.34 38.65 -34.79
CA PRO A 33 -12.86 39.83 -35.47
C PRO A 33 -11.74 40.84 -35.83
N LEU A 34 -11.92 41.53 -36.96
CA LEU A 34 -10.91 42.35 -37.66
C LEU A 34 -10.43 43.63 -36.92
N ASN A 35 -10.86 43.89 -35.67
CA ASN A 35 -10.67 45.21 -35.03
C ASN A 35 -9.80 45.25 -33.76
N ALA A 36 -9.07 44.19 -33.41
CA ALA A 36 -8.23 44.21 -32.21
C ALA A 36 -6.73 44.20 -32.58
N ASN A 37 -6.09 45.36 -32.41
CA ASN A 37 -4.66 45.62 -32.65
C ASN A 37 -3.70 44.80 -31.75
N THR A 38 -4.22 43.87 -30.93
CA THR A 38 -3.46 42.96 -30.06
C THR A 38 -4.14 41.57 -29.92
N SER A 39 -4.74 41.04 -31.00
CA SER A 39 -5.41 39.73 -30.94
C SER A 39 -4.43 38.56 -31.12
N SER A 40 -4.60 37.49 -30.33
CA SER A 40 -3.98 36.18 -30.58
C SER A 40 -5.05 35.10 -30.61
N GLY A 41 -4.90 34.13 -31.53
CA GLY A 41 -5.74 32.94 -31.61
C GLY A 41 -4.97 31.72 -31.16
N SER A 42 -5.65 30.78 -30.50
CA SER A 42 -5.09 29.46 -30.18
C SER A 42 -5.78 28.38 -31.02
N THR A 43 -5.04 27.33 -31.36
CA THR A 43 -5.54 26.11 -31.99
C THR A 43 -5.03 24.90 -31.22
N ASP A 44 -5.88 23.91 -31.01
CA ASP A 44 -5.51 22.68 -30.31
C ASP A 44 -4.88 21.70 -31.30
N VAL A 45 -3.57 21.46 -31.18
CA VAL A 45 -2.86 20.42 -31.93
C VAL A 45 -2.68 19.20 -31.03
N LYS A 46 -3.16 18.03 -31.47
CA LYS A 46 -3.05 16.76 -30.72
C LYS A 46 -2.35 15.69 -31.56
N TYR A 47 -1.43 14.96 -30.93
CA TYR A 47 -0.75 13.79 -31.47
C TYR A 47 -0.65 12.73 -30.36
N SER A 48 -0.99 11.48 -30.65
CA SER A 48 -0.96 10.36 -29.69
C SER A 48 0.05 9.31 -30.13
N VAL A 49 0.68 8.66 -29.16
CA VAL A 49 1.56 7.51 -29.37
C VAL A 49 1.04 6.35 -28.52
N ASP A 50 0.64 5.26 -29.18
CA ASP A 50 0.14 4.08 -28.48
C ASP A 50 1.30 3.27 -27.85
N PRO A 51 1.08 2.64 -26.67
CA PRO A 51 2.02 1.67 -26.13
C PRO A 51 2.27 0.53 -27.12
N SER A 52 3.52 0.06 -27.18
CA SER A 52 3.91 -1.07 -28.05
C SER A 52 5.08 -1.82 -27.44
N TYR A 53 5.03 -3.15 -27.50
CA TYR A 53 6.12 -4.01 -27.06
C TYR A 53 5.99 -5.38 -27.72
N THR A 54 7.13 -6.06 -27.87
CA THR A 54 7.22 -7.47 -28.23
C THR A 54 8.17 -8.11 -27.22
N VAL A 55 7.77 -9.24 -26.63
CA VAL A 55 8.61 -10.01 -25.70
C VAL A 55 8.94 -11.35 -26.32
N VAL A 56 10.18 -11.79 -26.15
CA VAL A 56 10.66 -13.10 -26.55
C VAL A 56 10.79 -13.96 -25.30
N ILE A 57 10.02 -15.05 -25.28
CA ILE A 57 10.11 -16.11 -24.29
C ILE A 57 10.75 -17.33 -24.98
N PRO A 58 11.71 -18.03 -24.35
CA PRO A 58 12.30 -19.23 -24.90
C PRO A 58 11.22 -20.26 -25.29
N ALA A 59 11.21 -20.69 -26.55
CA ALA A 59 10.20 -21.63 -27.06
C ALA A 59 10.33 -23.03 -26.44
N SER A 60 11.55 -23.45 -26.10
CA SER A 60 11.84 -24.71 -25.44
C SER A 60 13.19 -24.63 -24.75
N ILE A 61 13.35 -25.38 -23.65
CA ILE A 61 14.62 -25.51 -22.92
C ILE A 61 14.84 -27.00 -22.66
N THR A 62 16.03 -27.49 -22.98
CA THR A 62 16.44 -28.87 -22.67
C THR A 62 17.30 -28.86 -21.42
N LEU A 63 16.82 -29.47 -20.34
CA LEU A 63 17.54 -29.53 -19.07
C LEU A 63 18.61 -30.63 -19.10
N SER A 64 19.77 -30.35 -18.47
CA SER A 64 20.87 -31.32 -18.33
C SER A 64 20.91 -31.90 -16.92
N ASP A 65 21.36 -33.14 -16.79
CA ASP A 65 21.69 -33.78 -15.50
C ASP A 65 23.12 -33.44 -15.01
N THR A 66 23.96 -32.87 -15.87
CA THR A 66 25.35 -32.52 -15.53
C THR A 66 25.51 -31.10 -15.00
N ALA A 67 24.75 -30.14 -15.52
CA ALA A 67 24.88 -28.72 -15.18
C ALA A 67 23.54 -27.99 -15.30
N ALA A 68 23.43 -26.85 -14.63
CA ALA A 68 22.29 -25.94 -14.77
C ALA A 68 22.22 -25.39 -16.20
N THR A 69 21.00 -25.08 -16.66
CA THR A 69 20.73 -24.56 -18.00
C THR A 69 20.17 -23.16 -17.90
N SER A 70 20.65 -22.22 -18.71
CA SER A 70 20.16 -20.83 -18.70
C SER A 70 19.45 -20.47 -19.99
N ALA A 71 18.43 -19.61 -19.89
CA ALA A 71 17.74 -19.04 -21.02
C ALA A 71 17.32 -17.60 -20.69
N SER A 72 17.20 -16.75 -21.71
CA SER A 72 16.86 -15.34 -21.52
C SER A 72 15.45 -15.02 -21.98
N ILE A 73 14.78 -14.17 -21.22
CA ILE A 73 13.60 -13.42 -21.66
C ILE A 73 14.10 -12.04 -22.09
N SER A 74 13.65 -11.56 -23.24
CA SER A 74 14.10 -10.27 -23.80
C SER A 74 12.97 -9.52 -24.47
N VAL A 75 13.21 -8.24 -24.76
CA VAL A 75 12.32 -7.41 -25.59
C VAL A 75 12.85 -7.37 -27.03
N ASP A 76 11.96 -7.52 -28.00
CA ASP A 76 12.31 -7.43 -29.42
C ASP A 76 11.88 -6.08 -29.99
N GLU A 77 12.85 -5.17 -30.10
CA GLU A 77 12.65 -3.85 -30.70
C GLU A 77 12.71 -3.85 -32.24
N THR A 78 13.09 -4.96 -32.87
CA THR A 78 13.15 -5.08 -34.34
C THR A 78 11.75 -5.27 -34.95
N ALA A 79 10.86 -5.97 -34.24
CA ALA A 79 9.47 -6.15 -34.65
C ALA A 79 8.64 -4.88 -34.43
N LYS A 80 8.74 -4.29 -33.23
CA LYS A 80 8.09 -3.03 -32.83
C LYS A 80 8.93 -2.32 -31.76
N PRO A 81 9.03 -0.98 -31.79
CA PRO A 81 9.75 -0.26 -30.74
C PRO A 81 9.12 -0.53 -29.37
N PHE A 82 9.93 -0.66 -28.33
CA PHE A 82 9.42 -0.79 -26.97
C PHE A 82 9.03 0.58 -26.43
N LYS A 83 7.74 0.77 -26.17
CA LYS A 83 7.13 2.00 -25.66
C LYS A 83 6.05 1.68 -24.64
N LEU A 84 6.28 2.10 -23.40
CA LEU A 84 5.27 2.15 -22.35
C LEU A 84 4.98 3.60 -21.96
N ALA A 85 3.85 3.84 -21.26
CA ALA A 85 3.65 5.15 -20.65
C ALA A 85 4.73 5.42 -19.58
N LYS A 86 4.99 6.69 -19.30
CA LYS A 86 6.02 7.08 -18.32
C LYS A 86 5.78 6.36 -16.97
N GLY A 87 6.81 5.68 -16.49
CA GLY A 87 6.81 4.96 -15.21
C GLY A 87 6.14 3.58 -15.23
N GLN A 88 5.46 3.19 -16.32
CA GLN A 88 4.92 1.84 -16.44
C GLN A 88 6.04 0.81 -16.64
N LYS A 89 5.75 -0.42 -16.24
CA LYS A 89 6.64 -1.56 -16.43
C LYS A 89 5.90 -2.72 -17.09
N LEU A 90 6.59 -3.48 -17.93
CA LEU A 90 6.11 -4.73 -18.46
C LEU A 90 6.61 -5.86 -17.58
N SER A 91 5.70 -6.58 -16.96
CA SER A 91 5.97 -7.62 -15.97
C SER A 91 5.58 -8.98 -16.54
N LEU A 92 6.50 -9.95 -16.43
CA LEU A 92 6.28 -11.34 -16.77
C LEU A 92 6.33 -12.17 -15.49
N LYS A 93 5.18 -12.68 -15.06
CA LYS A 93 5.05 -13.48 -13.85
C LYS A 93 4.89 -14.95 -14.19
N ILE A 94 5.44 -15.84 -13.37
CA ILE A 94 5.10 -17.26 -13.43
C ILE A 94 3.60 -17.38 -13.14
N ALA A 95 2.82 -17.91 -14.07
CA ALA A 95 1.37 -17.90 -13.94
C ALA A 95 0.92 -18.69 -12.70
N ASN A 96 0.00 -18.13 -11.93
CA ASN A 96 -0.61 -18.79 -10.77
C ASN A 96 -1.56 -19.93 -11.17
N GLU A 97 -2.11 -19.85 -12.37
CA GLU A 97 -3.05 -20.83 -12.93
C GLU A 97 -2.32 -21.92 -13.72
N GLY A 98 -2.78 -23.18 -13.62
CA GLY A 98 -2.23 -24.34 -14.35
C GLY A 98 -1.14 -25.13 -13.62
N THR A 99 -0.53 -26.10 -14.32
CA THR A 99 0.45 -27.08 -13.80
C THR A 99 1.89 -26.53 -13.71
N ASN A 100 2.07 -25.26 -13.35
CA ASN A 100 3.41 -24.65 -13.17
C ASN A 100 4.07 -25.14 -11.87
N ASP A 101 4.16 -26.46 -11.68
CA ASP A 101 4.64 -27.11 -10.47
C ASP A 101 6.16 -27.31 -10.46
N PHE A 102 6.86 -26.73 -11.44
CA PHE A 102 8.30 -26.89 -11.66
C PHE A 102 8.73 -28.36 -11.74
N LYS A 103 7.93 -29.13 -12.48
CA LYS A 103 8.13 -30.56 -12.72
C LYS A 103 8.21 -30.87 -14.20
N VAL A 104 9.01 -31.87 -14.55
CA VAL A 104 8.91 -32.57 -15.83
C VAL A 104 8.34 -33.97 -15.57
N THR A 105 7.42 -34.42 -16.41
CA THR A 105 6.65 -35.65 -16.23
C THR A 105 6.71 -36.53 -17.46
N ASN A 106 6.65 -37.84 -17.24
CA ASN A 106 6.20 -38.82 -18.24
C ASN A 106 4.88 -39.45 -17.76
N ALA A 107 4.46 -40.58 -18.37
CA ALA A 107 3.19 -41.21 -18.01
C ALA A 107 3.13 -41.76 -16.57
N ASP A 108 4.27 -42.14 -15.99
CA ASP A 108 4.34 -42.94 -14.77
C ASP A 108 5.24 -42.33 -13.66
N ASP A 109 5.92 -41.22 -13.94
CA ASP A 109 6.92 -40.62 -13.05
C ASP A 109 7.08 -39.10 -13.28
N SER A 110 7.66 -38.42 -12.29
CA SER A 110 7.86 -36.96 -12.30
C SER A 110 9.16 -36.57 -11.60
N LEU A 111 9.85 -35.56 -12.13
CA LEU A 111 11.07 -35.00 -11.56
C LEU A 111 10.94 -33.50 -11.34
N ASP A 112 11.42 -33.03 -10.20
CA ASP A 112 11.46 -31.62 -9.82
C ASP A 112 12.66 -30.90 -10.42
N TYR A 113 12.46 -29.62 -10.76
CA TYR A 113 13.53 -28.66 -11.03
C TYR A 113 13.20 -27.33 -10.33
N THR A 114 14.18 -26.43 -10.23
CA THR A 114 13.98 -25.07 -9.75
C THR A 114 14.34 -24.06 -10.82
N VAL A 115 13.73 -22.89 -10.78
CA VAL A 115 14.07 -21.75 -11.65
C VAL A 115 14.52 -20.59 -10.77
N THR A 116 15.64 -19.97 -11.12
CA THR A 116 16.12 -18.76 -10.46
C THR A 116 16.23 -17.59 -11.43
N ALA A 117 15.98 -16.39 -10.93
CA ALA A 117 16.33 -15.13 -11.56
C ALA A 117 17.40 -14.46 -10.68
N GLY A 118 18.65 -14.44 -11.15
CA GLY A 118 19.78 -14.09 -10.29
C GLY A 118 19.90 -15.05 -9.09
N SER A 119 19.88 -14.52 -7.87
CA SER A 119 19.93 -15.31 -6.63
C SER A 119 18.56 -15.74 -6.11
N GLU A 120 17.46 -15.24 -6.68
CA GLU A 120 16.11 -15.52 -6.20
C GLU A 120 15.56 -16.80 -6.83
N THR A 121 15.06 -17.71 -6.00
CA THR A 121 14.30 -18.88 -6.46
C THR A 121 12.85 -18.49 -6.70
N LEU A 122 12.37 -18.71 -7.91
CA LEU A 122 11.03 -18.31 -8.33
C LEU A 122 9.97 -19.32 -7.86
N ALA A 123 8.81 -18.81 -7.45
CA ALA A 123 7.62 -19.58 -7.15
C ALA A 123 6.47 -19.18 -8.11
N LYS A 124 5.34 -19.86 -8.00
CA LYS A 124 4.10 -19.43 -8.69
C LYS A 124 3.76 -18.00 -8.27
N GLY A 125 3.42 -17.16 -9.25
CA GLY A 125 3.10 -15.75 -9.04
C GLY A 125 4.31 -14.82 -8.95
N SER A 126 5.53 -15.34 -8.83
CA SER A 126 6.74 -14.52 -8.81
C SER A 126 7.01 -13.86 -10.16
N THR A 127 7.53 -12.63 -10.14
CA THR A 127 8.01 -11.94 -11.34
C THR A 127 9.30 -12.59 -11.83
N ALA A 128 9.29 -13.12 -13.04
CA ALA A 128 10.45 -13.74 -13.69
C ALA A 128 11.27 -12.74 -14.51
N ALA A 129 10.61 -11.74 -15.10
CA ALA A 129 11.27 -10.66 -15.83
C ALA A 129 10.45 -9.37 -15.75
N GLU A 130 11.15 -8.23 -15.74
CA GLU A 130 10.55 -6.91 -15.76
C GLU A 130 11.33 -6.03 -16.74
N PHE A 131 10.60 -5.24 -17.53
CA PHE A 131 11.16 -4.30 -18.50
C PHE A 131 10.50 -2.94 -18.37
N SER A 132 11.25 -1.87 -18.63
CA SER A 132 10.73 -0.51 -18.65
C SER A 132 11.30 0.25 -19.86
N ASN A 133 10.88 1.49 -20.06
CA ASN A 133 11.50 2.34 -21.08
C ASN A 133 13.00 2.57 -20.80
N ASP A 134 13.42 2.48 -19.53
CA ASP A 134 14.79 2.76 -19.08
C ASP A 134 15.64 1.48 -18.94
N ASP A 135 15.02 0.32 -18.68
CA ASP A 135 15.69 -0.98 -18.57
C ASP A 135 15.04 -2.01 -19.50
N LYS A 136 15.76 -2.30 -20.60
CA LYS A 136 15.39 -3.28 -21.62
C LYS A 136 16.34 -4.47 -21.67
N THR A 137 17.21 -4.60 -20.67
CA THR A 137 18.26 -5.62 -20.66
C THR A 137 17.66 -7.02 -20.51
N ASP A 138 18.22 -7.99 -21.25
CA ASP A 138 17.81 -9.39 -21.19
C ASP A 138 17.84 -9.93 -19.76
N LYS A 139 16.75 -10.60 -19.37
CA LYS A 139 16.61 -11.22 -18.05
C LYS A 139 16.89 -12.71 -18.16
N THR A 140 17.97 -13.15 -17.53
CA THR A 140 18.38 -14.56 -17.55
C THR A 140 17.65 -15.35 -16.46
N LEU A 141 17.02 -16.44 -16.87
CA LEU A 141 16.49 -17.48 -15.99
C LEU A 141 17.47 -18.66 -15.99
N THR A 142 17.72 -19.21 -14.80
CA THR A 142 18.57 -20.40 -14.64
C THR A 142 17.75 -21.55 -14.09
N PHE A 143 17.76 -22.66 -14.80
CA PHE A 143 17.08 -23.90 -14.47
C PHE A 143 18.09 -24.84 -13.83
N SER A 144 17.74 -25.42 -12.69
CA SER A 144 18.61 -26.38 -12.01
C SER A 144 18.95 -27.57 -12.91
N LYS A 145 20.12 -28.18 -12.69
CA LYS A 145 20.38 -29.49 -13.26
C LYS A 145 19.35 -30.51 -12.77
N MET A 146 19.06 -31.51 -13.60
CA MET A 146 18.21 -32.63 -13.22
C MET A 146 18.98 -33.62 -12.34
N ASP A 147 18.29 -34.22 -11.38
CA ASP A 147 18.82 -35.34 -10.61
C ASP A 147 18.32 -36.66 -11.22
N ALA A 148 19.08 -37.17 -12.19
CA ALA A 148 18.73 -38.40 -12.91
C ALA A 148 18.62 -39.63 -11.99
N SER A 149 19.23 -39.61 -10.80
CA SER A 149 19.14 -40.72 -9.84
C SER A 149 17.74 -40.89 -9.25
N LYS A 150 16.91 -39.84 -9.32
CA LYS A 150 15.51 -39.86 -8.89
C LYS A 150 14.55 -40.38 -9.96
N ALA A 151 15.00 -40.52 -11.21
CA ALA A 151 14.18 -41.03 -12.29
C ALA A 151 13.94 -42.54 -12.10
N LYS A 152 12.68 -42.95 -12.04
CA LYS A 152 12.30 -44.36 -11.91
C LYS A 152 12.33 -45.10 -13.25
N TYR A 153 12.08 -44.38 -14.34
CA TYR A 153 11.95 -44.94 -15.68
C TYR A 153 12.79 -44.17 -16.69
N ALA A 154 13.26 -44.84 -17.73
CA ALA A 154 13.90 -44.19 -18.88
C ALA A 154 12.84 -43.59 -19.82
N GLY A 155 13.18 -42.51 -20.50
CA GLY A 155 12.32 -41.85 -21.49
C GLY A 155 12.35 -40.34 -21.37
N ASP A 156 11.56 -39.68 -22.22
CA ASP A 156 11.45 -38.23 -22.23
C ASP A 156 10.48 -37.76 -21.14
N TYR A 157 10.94 -36.82 -20.33
CA TYR A 157 10.11 -36.09 -19.39
C TYR A 157 9.88 -34.69 -19.94
N THR A 158 8.62 -34.25 -19.94
CA THR A 158 8.25 -32.92 -20.45
C THR A 158 7.44 -32.15 -19.42
N GLY A 159 7.58 -30.83 -19.45
CA GLY A 159 6.86 -29.91 -18.58
C GLY A 159 6.58 -28.62 -19.34
N THR A 160 5.64 -27.82 -18.83
CA THR A 160 5.32 -26.51 -19.40
C THR A 160 5.45 -25.47 -18.30
N LEU A 161 6.19 -24.40 -18.59
CA LEU A 161 6.28 -23.21 -17.74
C LEU A 161 5.57 -22.06 -18.45
N THR A 162 4.49 -21.57 -17.84
CA THR A 162 3.65 -20.51 -18.43
C THR A 162 3.92 -19.17 -17.75
N PHE A 163 4.05 -18.12 -18.57
CA PHE A 163 4.22 -16.75 -18.11
C PHE A 163 2.96 -15.92 -18.38
N GLY A 164 2.46 -15.24 -17.35
CA GLY A 164 1.50 -14.17 -17.50
C GLY A 164 2.22 -12.86 -17.83
N ILE A 165 1.76 -12.16 -18.87
CA ILE A 165 2.32 -10.86 -19.29
C ILE A 165 1.32 -9.76 -18.92
N SER A 166 1.79 -8.74 -18.22
CA SER A 166 0.96 -7.59 -17.84
C SER A 166 1.77 -6.29 -17.84
N VAL A 167 1.15 -5.19 -18.25
CA VAL A 167 1.70 -3.85 -18.03
C VAL A 167 1.24 -3.36 -16.66
N GLU A 168 2.20 -3.11 -15.77
CA GLU A 168 1.98 -2.56 -14.45
C GLU A 168 1.99 -1.03 -14.51
N SER A 169 1.01 -0.40 -13.85
CA SER A 169 0.89 1.05 -13.76
C SER A 169 2.09 1.67 -13.06
N ALA A 170 2.45 2.89 -13.46
CA ALA A 170 3.46 3.67 -12.77
C ALA A 170 3.02 3.94 -11.32
N GLU A 171 3.93 3.71 -10.37
CA GLU A 171 3.76 4.22 -9.02
C GLU A 171 3.70 5.76 -9.07
N THR A 172 2.63 6.35 -8.55
CA THR A 172 2.52 7.81 -8.48
C THR A 172 3.15 8.26 -7.18
N ILE A 173 4.40 8.71 -7.25
CA ILE A 173 5.15 9.17 -6.07
C ILE A 173 4.98 10.67 -5.90
N VAL A 174 4.66 11.08 -4.68
CA VAL A 174 4.66 12.48 -4.25
C VAL A 174 5.68 12.63 -3.14
N ASP A 175 6.72 13.40 -3.43
CA ASP A 175 7.72 13.82 -2.46
C ASP A 175 7.18 14.99 -1.65
N LEU A 176 6.95 14.75 -0.35
CA LEU A 176 6.43 15.71 0.61
C LEU A 176 7.30 16.98 0.72
N SER A 177 8.60 16.89 0.40
CA SER A 177 9.51 18.05 0.44
C SER A 177 9.22 19.07 -0.65
N THR A 178 8.49 18.66 -1.69
CA THR A 178 8.15 19.50 -2.85
C THR A 178 6.81 20.22 -2.73
N LEU A 179 6.00 19.87 -1.73
CA LEU A 179 4.67 20.44 -1.56
C LEU A 179 4.73 21.87 -1.03
N THR A 180 4.03 22.78 -1.71
CA THR A 180 3.95 24.21 -1.36
C THR A 180 2.52 24.67 -1.04
N ALA A 181 1.53 23.78 -1.17
CA ALA A 181 0.14 24.01 -0.85
C ALA A 181 -0.50 22.72 -0.33
N ASP A 182 -1.69 22.83 0.24
CA ASP A 182 -2.49 21.70 0.70
C ASP A 182 -2.61 20.62 -0.39
N TYR A 183 -2.48 19.37 0.04
CA TYR A 183 -2.45 18.23 -0.87
C TYR A 183 -3.48 17.17 -0.46
N VAL A 184 -4.24 16.71 -1.45
CA VAL A 184 -5.19 15.61 -1.29
C VAL A 184 -4.66 14.40 -2.06
N ALA A 185 -4.07 13.45 -1.34
CA ALA A 185 -3.55 12.20 -1.87
C ALA A 185 -4.69 11.38 -2.49
N LYS A 186 -4.48 10.96 -3.73
CA LYS A 186 -5.41 10.14 -4.51
C LYS A 186 -5.08 8.66 -4.34
N ASP A 187 -6.01 7.82 -4.79
CA ASP A 187 -5.81 6.37 -4.78
C ASP A 187 -4.54 5.96 -5.54
N GLY A 188 -3.77 5.04 -4.97
CA GLY A 188 -2.52 4.53 -5.52
C GLY A 188 -1.31 5.47 -5.38
N VAL A 189 -1.44 6.63 -4.73
CA VAL A 189 -0.31 7.55 -4.49
C VAL A 189 0.60 7.01 -3.37
N THR A 190 1.90 7.12 -3.57
CA THR A 190 2.92 6.93 -2.54
C THR A 190 3.43 8.29 -2.06
N LEU A 191 3.21 8.60 -0.78
CA LEU A 191 3.81 9.75 -0.11
C LEU A 191 5.17 9.35 0.47
N THR A 192 6.20 10.14 0.18
CA THR A 192 7.57 9.89 0.66
C THR A 192 8.27 11.20 1.02
N GLY A 193 9.43 11.11 1.67
CA GLY A 193 10.24 12.27 2.02
C GLY A 193 9.73 13.01 3.26
N THR A 194 10.33 14.17 3.54
CA THR A 194 9.99 14.99 4.71
C THR A 194 9.21 16.22 4.29
N LEU A 195 8.08 16.48 4.94
CA LEU A 195 7.27 17.67 4.70
C LEU A 195 8.08 18.93 4.98
N ALA A 196 8.26 19.78 3.97
CA ALA A 196 9.10 20.98 4.07
C ALA A 196 8.32 22.25 4.46
N ALA A 197 6.99 22.23 4.29
CA ALA A 197 6.13 23.39 4.48
C ALA A 197 4.94 23.07 5.39
N ASN A 198 4.34 24.12 5.95
CA ASN A 198 3.10 24.00 6.70
C ASN A 198 1.90 23.81 5.76
N VAL A 199 1.72 22.59 5.26
CA VAL A 199 0.64 22.24 4.33
C VAL A 199 -0.20 21.11 4.90
N LYS A 200 -1.50 21.16 4.64
CA LYS A 200 -2.42 20.10 5.06
C LYS A 200 -2.32 18.92 4.11
N ILE A 201 -2.10 17.73 4.67
CA ILE A 201 -2.16 16.46 3.93
C ILE A 201 -3.49 15.78 4.22
N SER A 202 -4.26 15.50 3.17
CA SER A 202 -5.50 14.75 3.27
C SER A 202 -5.51 13.54 2.36
N ILE A 203 -6.31 12.52 2.69
CA ILE A 203 -6.55 11.37 1.82
C ILE A 203 -7.94 11.50 1.18
N ALA A 204 -8.04 11.29 -0.13
CA ALA A 204 -9.29 11.33 -0.86
C ALA A 204 -10.25 10.20 -0.43
N ASP A 205 -11.54 10.38 -0.72
CA ASP A 205 -12.58 9.40 -0.41
C ASP A 205 -12.30 8.03 -1.05
N GLY A 206 -12.27 6.99 -0.22
CA GLY A 206 -12.02 5.60 -0.60
C GLY A 206 -10.57 5.31 -1.02
N ALA A 207 -9.66 6.29 -0.97
CA ALA A 207 -8.32 6.13 -1.51
C ALA A 207 -7.43 5.23 -0.63
N THR A 208 -6.64 4.40 -1.30
CA THR A 208 -5.51 3.67 -0.73
C THR A 208 -4.22 4.42 -1.03
N VAL A 209 -3.53 4.87 0.01
CA VAL A 209 -2.29 5.65 -0.07
C VAL A 209 -1.17 4.88 0.61
N THR A 210 -0.01 4.81 -0.03
CA THR A 210 1.19 4.25 0.57
C THR A 210 1.97 5.35 1.26
N LEU A 211 2.36 5.15 2.51
CA LEU A 211 3.39 5.95 3.18
C LEU A 211 4.69 5.18 3.10
N LYS A 212 5.72 5.77 2.49
CA LYS A 212 7.04 5.16 2.33
C LYS A 212 8.12 6.12 2.75
N ASP A 213 8.70 5.88 3.92
CA ASP A 213 9.73 6.78 4.48
C ASP A 213 9.22 8.23 4.59
N ALA A 214 7.94 8.38 4.93
CA ALA A 214 7.25 9.67 5.01
C ALA A 214 7.41 10.29 6.40
N ASN A 215 7.81 11.55 6.44
CA ASN A 215 7.96 12.32 7.67
C ASN A 215 7.11 13.60 7.63
N ILE A 216 5.99 13.57 8.35
CA ILE A 216 5.02 14.66 8.48
C ILE A 216 5.08 15.20 9.92
N THR A 217 6.17 15.87 10.26
CA THR A 217 6.37 16.48 11.59
C THR A 217 6.57 17.99 11.55
N ASN A 218 6.87 18.55 10.38
CA ASN A 218 7.11 19.99 10.21
C ASN A 218 5.81 20.76 9.91
N LEU A 219 4.76 20.44 10.68
CA LEU A 219 3.54 21.22 10.72
C LEU A 219 3.87 22.40 11.64
N GLY A 220 3.86 23.62 11.11
CA GLY A 220 4.30 24.81 11.83
C GLY A 220 3.44 25.15 13.07
N GLU A 221 3.51 26.39 13.53
CA GLU A 221 2.56 26.88 14.53
C GLU A 221 1.22 27.24 13.87
N ASN A 222 0.11 27.17 14.64
CA ASN A 222 -1.25 27.46 14.17
C ASN A 222 -1.78 26.50 13.09
N CYS A 223 -1.50 25.21 13.26
CA CYS A 223 -1.99 24.14 12.39
C CYS A 223 -3.22 23.48 13.02
N ASP A 224 -4.40 23.99 12.70
CA ASP A 224 -5.66 23.41 13.16
C ASP A 224 -6.06 22.18 12.31
N TRP A 225 -5.15 21.22 12.15
CA TRP A 225 -5.40 19.95 11.48
C TRP A 225 -4.49 18.81 11.97
N ALA A 226 -4.93 17.58 11.74
CA ALA A 226 -4.13 16.38 11.97
C ALA A 226 -2.98 16.27 10.96
N GLY A 227 -1.92 15.55 11.32
CA GLY A 227 -0.80 15.32 10.40
C GLY A 227 -1.23 14.62 9.12
N ILE A 228 -2.18 13.70 9.21
CA ILE A 228 -2.97 13.23 8.06
C ILE A 228 -4.46 13.35 8.38
N ASN A 229 -5.19 13.97 7.46
CA ASN A 229 -6.63 14.19 7.57
C ASN A 229 -7.42 13.27 6.62
N CYS A 230 -8.22 12.37 7.18
CA CYS A 230 -9.10 11.47 6.42
C CYS A 230 -10.57 11.91 6.61
N PRO A 231 -11.11 12.77 5.72
CA PRO A 231 -12.50 13.23 5.85
C PRO A 231 -13.53 12.15 5.47
N ASN A 232 -13.10 11.10 4.79
CA ASN A 232 -13.90 9.97 4.34
C ASN A 232 -13.11 8.67 4.59
N ASP A 233 -13.69 7.54 4.16
CA ASP A 233 -13.03 6.24 4.28
C ASP A 233 -11.66 6.28 3.57
N ALA A 234 -10.64 5.74 4.22
CA ALA A 234 -9.26 5.83 3.73
C ALA A 234 -8.47 4.59 4.12
N THR A 235 -7.54 4.18 3.26
CA THR A 235 -6.58 3.11 3.54
C THR A 235 -5.17 3.65 3.48
N ILE A 236 -4.37 3.36 4.50
CA ILE A 236 -2.94 3.67 4.58
C ILE A 236 -2.15 2.36 4.54
N ILE A 237 -1.25 2.22 3.58
CA ILE A 237 -0.29 1.12 3.49
C ILE A 237 1.08 1.61 3.96
N LEU A 238 1.61 1.02 5.02
CA LEU A 238 2.90 1.37 5.58
C LEU A 238 4.02 0.61 4.87
N LYS A 239 5.00 1.36 4.37
CA LYS A 239 6.30 0.90 3.87
C LYS A 239 7.41 1.73 4.50
N GLY A 240 8.59 1.14 4.67
CA GLY A 240 9.72 1.84 5.27
C GLY A 240 9.41 2.35 6.69
N THR A 241 9.94 3.52 7.05
CA THR A 241 9.75 4.13 8.38
C THR A 241 9.02 5.46 8.29
N ASN A 242 7.82 5.54 8.87
CA ASN A 242 6.99 6.74 8.77
C ASN A 242 6.81 7.41 10.13
N THR A 243 6.84 8.74 10.14
CA THR A 243 6.62 9.55 11.35
C THR A 243 5.59 10.62 11.04
N ILE A 244 4.55 10.71 11.88
CA ILE A 244 3.45 11.66 11.74
C ILE A 244 3.21 12.31 13.10
N CYS A 245 3.26 13.64 13.12
CA CYS A 245 2.88 14.45 14.27
C CYS A 245 1.56 15.16 13.98
N ALA A 246 0.77 15.41 15.02
CA ALA A 246 -0.33 16.35 14.95
C ALA A 246 0.15 17.77 14.61
N GLY A 247 -0.73 18.55 13.98
CA GLY A 247 -0.59 20.00 13.96
C GLY A 247 -0.78 20.57 15.36
N ARG A 248 0.02 21.59 15.69
CA ARG A 248 -0.16 22.38 16.92
C ARG A 248 -1.14 23.50 16.62
N GLY A 249 -2.33 23.44 17.21
CA GLY A 249 -3.35 24.46 17.02
C GLY A 249 -2.91 25.86 17.44
N SER A 250 -3.68 26.87 17.02
CA SER A 250 -3.38 28.27 17.36
C SER A 250 -3.60 28.64 18.83
N ASP A 251 -4.27 27.77 19.57
CA ASP A 251 -4.53 27.89 20.99
C ASP A 251 -4.43 26.52 21.69
N ASP A 252 -4.48 26.52 23.01
CA ASP A 252 -4.33 25.31 23.84
C ASP A 252 -5.46 24.28 23.65
N TYR A 253 -6.51 24.61 22.89
CA TYR A 253 -7.71 23.77 22.72
C TYR A 253 -7.86 23.20 21.31
N ASN A 254 -7.23 23.75 20.27
CA ASN A 254 -7.28 23.22 18.91
C ASN A 254 -6.27 22.09 18.65
N ASN A 255 -6.31 21.04 19.47
CA ASN A 255 -5.33 19.96 19.41
C ASN A 255 -5.84 18.75 18.63
N TYR A 256 -5.18 18.50 17.51
CA TYR A 256 -5.52 17.43 16.58
C TYR A 256 -4.70 16.16 16.86
N PRO A 257 -5.14 15.01 16.32
CA PRO A 257 -4.36 13.78 16.40
C PRO A 257 -3.26 13.74 15.34
N GLY A 258 -2.33 12.78 15.45
CA GLY A 258 -1.38 12.50 14.37
C GLY A 258 -2.10 12.11 13.07
N ILE A 259 -3.07 11.20 13.17
CA ILE A 259 -3.95 10.82 12.06
C ILE A 259 -5.40 10.94 12.52
N TRP A 260 -6.22 11.69 11.77
CA TRP A 260 -7.64 11.84 12.02
C TRP A 260 -8.49 11.14 10.97
N ILE A 261 -9.60 10.55 11.40
CA ILE A 261 -10.65 9.99 10.54
C ILE A 261 -12.01 10.54 10.96
N ALA A 262 -12.80 11.04 10.02
CA ALA A 262 -14.10 11.62 10.30
C ALA A 262 -15.09 10.65 10.97
N SER A 263 -15.98 11.18 11.82
CA SER A 263 -17.02 10.39 12.47
C SER A 263 -17.91 9.67 11.45
N GLY A 264 -18.23 8.40 11.72
CA GLY A 264 -18.99 7.54 10.81
C GLY A 264 -18.21 7.01 9.61
N LYS A 265 -16.90 7.29 9.51
CA LYS A 265 -15.99 6.78 8.47
C LYS A 265 -15.01 5.75 9.05
N THR A 266 -14.24 5.10 8.20
CA THR A 266 -13.30 4.05 8.58
C THR A 266 -11.91 4.32 8.02
N LEU A 267 -10.92 4.36 8.91
CA LEU A 267 -9.51 4.35 8.57
C LEU A 267 -8.99 2.92 8.67
N THR A 268 -8.44 2.40 7.57
CA THR A 268 -7.73 1.12 7.54
C THR A 268 -6.23 1.35 7.42
N ILE A 269 -5.43 0.74 8.29
CA ILE A 269 -3.96 0.80 8.27
C ILE A 269 -3.42 -0.61 8.08
N GLY A 270 -2.50 -0.81 7.16
CA GLY A 270 -1.84 -2.10 6.92
C GLY A 270 -0.43 -1.93 6.38
N GLY A 271 0.13 -2.99 5.79
CA GLY A 271 1.50 -3.03 5.30
C GLY A 271 2.48 -3.65 6.29
N ASP A 272 3.76 -3.66 5.91
CA ASP A 272 4.88 -4.26 6.66
C ASP A 272 5.87 -3.20 7.19
N GLY A 273 5.66 -1.92 6.86
CA GLY A 273 6.44 -0.80 7.36
C GLY A 273 6.09 -0.40 8.80
N SER A 274 6.75 0.65 9.28
CA SER A 274 6.52 1.23 10.61
C SER A 274 5.84 2.59 10.55
N LEU A 275 5.12 2.93 11.62
CA LEU A 275 4.48 4.22 11.83
C LEU A 275 4.68 4.67 13.29
N THR A 276 5.24 5.85 13.47
CA THR A 276 5.20 6.59 14.73
C THR A 276 4.20 7.74 14.57
N ALA A 277 3.05 7.64 15.23
CA ALA A 277 1.99 8.64 15.19
C ALA A 277 1.78 9.26 16.58
N TYR A 278 1.90 10.57 16.71
CA TYR A 278 1.78 11.22 18.01
C TYR A 278 1.17 12.61 17.94
N SER A 279 0.64 13.08 19.07
CA SER A 279 0.24 14.47 19.25
C SER A 279 1.29 15.23 20.07
N ASN A 280 1.64 16.44 19.65
CA ASN A 280 2.52 17.38 20.36
C ASN A 280 1.76 18.33 21.30
N ALA A 281 0.45 18.13 21.43
CA ALA A 281 -0.44 18.99 22.18
C ALA A 281 -0.21 18.93 23.70
N ILE A 282 -0.26 20.11 24.33
CA ILE A 282 0.15 20.29 25.71
C ILE A 282 -0.99 19.99 26.70
N ASN A 283 -2.18 20.59 26.53
CA ASN A 283 -3.32 20.33 27.42
C ASN A 283 -4.65 20.98 26.93
N PRO A 284 -5.68 20.22 26.54
CA PRO A 284 -5.75 18.77 26.29
C PRO A 284 -5.36 18.41 24.85
N GLY A 285 -4.76 17.23 24.66
CA GLY A 285 -4.23 16.81 23.36
C GLY A 285 -5.17 15.96 22.50
N GLY A 286 -4.71 15.68 21.27
CA GLY A 286 -5.30 14.68 20.39
C GLY A 286 -4.65 13.32 20.55
N ALA A 287 -5.30 12.28 20.02
CA ALA A 287 -4.75 10.94 20.01
C ALA A 287 -3.53 10.83 19.08
N GLY A 288 -2.73 9.76 19.22
CA GLY A 288 -1.74 9.45 18.17
C GLY A 288 -2.46 9.11 16.86
N ILE A 289 -3.46 8.23 16.95
CA ILE A 289 -4.36 7.84 15.85
C ILE A 289 -5.80 7.93 16.36
N GLY A 290 -6.61 8.78 15.75
CA GLY A 290 -8.05 8.86 16.04
C GLY A 290 -8.58 10.28 16.17
N GLY A 291 -9.00 10.69 17.37
CA GLY A 291 -9.73 11.93 17.63
C GLY A 291 -8.86 13.03 18.24
N GLY A 292 -9.25 14.29 18.04
CA GLY A 292 -8.66 15.45 18.73
C GLY A 292 -9.41 15.79 20.02
N TYR A 293 -8.99 16.86 20.70
CA TYR A 293 -9.82 17.44 21.75
C TYR A 293 -11.14 17.93 21.16
N GLN A 294 -12.28 17.48 21.68
CA GLN A 294 -13.61 17.81 21.15
C GLN A 294 -13.84 17.49 19.66
N VAL A 295 -12.91 16.77 19.02
CA VAL A 295 -13.00 16.34 17.62
C VAL A 295 -13.17 14.82 17.60
N ALA A 296 -14.39 14.38 17.30
CA ALA A 296 -14.72 12.95 17.21
C ALA A 296 -13.98 12.24 16.06
N CYS A 297 -13.76 10.94 16.22
CA CYS A 297 -13.25 10.05 15.18
C CYS A 297 -14.23 8.95 14.77
N GLY A 298 -14.05 8.48 13.54
CA GLY A 298 -14.66 7.27 13.01
C GLY A 298 -14.05 5.98 13.56
N ASN A 299 -14.23 4.89 12.82
CA ASN A 299 -13.64 3.59 13.11
C ASN A 299 -12.16 3.55 12.73
N ILE A 300 -11.38 2.78 13.48
CA ILE A 300 -9.97 2.53 13.22
C ILE A 300 -9.77 1.03 13.08
N VAL A 301 -9.23 0.61 11.93
CA VAL A 301 -8.92 -0.79 11.62
C VAL A 301 -7.42 -0.90 11.33
N ILE A 302 -6.72 -1.76 12.06
CA ILE A 302 -5.29 -2.01 11.89
C ILE A 302 -5.08 -3.47 11.51
N ASN A 303 -4.64 -3.71 10.29
CA ASN A 303 -4.41 -5.03 9.71
C ASN A 303 -2.93 -5.45 9.72
N GLY A 304 -2.00 -4.53 9.97
CA GLY A 304 -0.57 -4.82 9.94
C GLY A 304 0.31 -3.61 10.25
N GLY A 305 1.62 -3.82 10.18
CA GLY A 305 2.66 -2.82 10.44
C GLY A 305 3.23 -2.85 11.86
N THR A 306 4.29 -2.09 12.07
CA THR A 306 4.83 -1.79 13.40
C THR A 306 4.42 -0.38 13.81
N ILE A 307 3.41 -0.24 14.67
CA ILE A 307 2.78 1.03 14.98
C ILE A 307 3.08 1.44 16.42
N THR A 308 3.66 2.63 16.58
CA THR A 308 3.77 3.32 17.87
C THR A 308 2.84 4.53 17.84
N ALA A 309 1.81 4.53 18.70
CA ALA A 309 0.82 5.59 18.77
C ALA A 309 0.80 6.23 20.16
N THR A 310 1.06 7.53 20.25
CA THR A 310 1.16 8.26 21.52
C THR A 310 0.18 9.41 21.57
N GLY A 311 -0.77 9.35 22.50
CA GLY A 311 -1.73 10.42 22.76
C GLY A 311 -1.07 11.60 23.47
N GLY A 312 -1.57 12.80 23.20
CA GLY A 312 -1.28 13.97 24.02
C GLY A 312 -1.95 13.87 25.40
N ASN A 313 -1.82 14.92 26.22
CA ASN A 313 -2.46 14.98 27.53
C ASN A 313 -3.97 14.68 27.43
N CYS A 314 -4.51 13.81 28.31
CA CYS A 314 -5.92 13.44 28.31
C CYS A 314 -6.43 12.71 27.05
N ALA A 315 -5.57 12.30 26.12
CA ALA A 315 -5.95 11.60 24.90
C ALA A 315 -5.41 10.16 24.84
N ALA A 316 -6.14 9.29 24.14
CA ALA A 316 -5.70 7.92 23.96
C ALA A 316 -4.50 7.83 22.99
N GLY A 317 -3.71 6.76 23.09
CA GLY A 317 -2.73 6.44 22.04
C GLY A 317 -3.42 6.18 20.71
N ILE A 318 -4.37 5.24 20.75
CA ILE A 318 -5.28 4.93 19.63
C ILE A 318 -6.72 5.08 20.12
N GLY A 319 -7.49 5.96 19.49
CA GLY A 319 -8.90 6.20 19.79
C GLY A 319 -9.21 7.68 19.99
N SER A 320 -10.01 8.04 20.99
CA SER A 320 -10.48 9.43 21.12
C SER A 320 -9.46 10.36 21.79
N GLY A 321 -9.56 11.66 21.48
CA GLY A 321 -9.00 12.70 22.32
C GLY A 321 -9.85 12.93 23.58
N ALA A 322 -9.50 13.94 24.36
CA ALA A 322 -10.32 14.36 25.51
C ALA A 322 -11.64 14.98 25.03
N ASP A 323 -12.71 14.80 25.80
CA ASP A 323 -14.02 15.40 25.50
C ASP A 323 -14.54 15.09 24.07
N SER A 324 -14.15 13.93 23.52
CA SER A 324 -14.55 13.47 22.19
C SER A 324 -14.88 11.98 22.16
N SER A 325 -15.52 11.54 21.08
CA SER A 325 -15.90 10.14 20.87
C SER A 325 -15.11 9.51 19.72
N CYS A 326 -14.83 8.21 19.81
CA CYS A 326 -14.37 7.42 18.67
C CYS A 326 -15.34 6.29 18.33
N GLY A 327 -15.30 5.85 17.08
CA GLY A 327 -15.96 4.62 16.63
C GLY A 327 -15.30 3.37 17.19
N ASN A 328 -15.49 2.25 16.47
CA ASN A 328 -14.89 0.97 16.85
C ASN A 328 -13.38 0.97 16.55
N ILE A 329 -12.63 0.26 17.38
CA ILE A 329 -11.19 0.03 17.19
C ILE A 329 -10.99 -1.47 16.98
N THR A 330 -10.49 -1.85 15.81
CA THR A 330 -10.23 -3.25 15.44
C THR A 330 -8.76 -3.43 15.09
N ILE A 331 -8.07 -4.35 15.76
CA ILE A 331 -6.67 -4.69 15.52
C ILE A 331 -6.59 -6.15 15.12
N ASN A 332 -6.41 -6.39 13.83
CA ASN A 332 -6.33 -7.70 13.20
C ASN A 332 -4.90 -8.19 13.01
N GLY A 333 -3.89 -7.31 13.03
CA GLY A 333 -2.51 -7.70 12.75
C GLY A 333 -1.48 -6.69 13.22
N GLY A 334 -0.20 -7.06 13.13
CA GLY A 334 0.93 -6.18 13.38
C GLY A 334 1.45 -6.18 14.83
N THR A 335 2.44 -5.32 15.05
CA THR A 335 3.08 -5.05 16.35
C THR A 335 2.71 -3.64 16.78
N ILE A 336 1.85 -3.52 17.79
CA ILE A 336 1.24 -2.25 18.20
C ILE A 336 1.74 -1.85 19.59
N THR A 337 2.20 -0.62 19.73
CA THR A 337 2.49 0.03 21.01
C THR A 337 1.64 1.29 21.10
N ALA A 338 0.71 1.34 22.05
CA ALA A 338 -0.20 2.46 22.21
C ALA A 338 -0.13 3.03 23.64
N THR A 339 0.19 4.31 23.74
CA THR A 339 0.39 5.00 25.02
C THR A 339 -0.57 6.17 25.13
N GLY A 340 -1.45 6.12 26.13
CA GLY A 340 -2.36 7.21 26.46
C GLY A 340 -1.67 8.27 27.31
N GLY A 341 -2.14 9.52 27.19
CA GLY A 341 -1.78 10.58 28.10
C GLY A 341 -2.44 10.41 29.49
N ASN A 342 -2.19 11.37 30.38
CA ASN A 342 -2.80 11.39 31.71
C ASN A 342 -4.31 11.15 31.64
N TYR A 343 -4.84 10.26 32.48
CA TYR A 343 -6.27 9.97 32.57
C TYR A 343 -6.93 9.42 31.29
N ALA A 344 -6.15 8.95 30.31
CA ALA A 344 -6.63 8.33 29.08
C ALA A 344 -6.18 6.87 28.96
N ALA A 345 -6.85 6.11 28.11
CA ALA A 345 -6.45 4.74 27.81
C ALA A 345 -5.29 4.67 26.81
N GLY A 346 -4.51 3.58 26.82
CA GLY A 346 -3.58 3.29 25.73
C GLY A 346 -4.33 3.11 24.42
N ILE A 347 -5.35 2.25 24.44
CA ILE A 347 -6.29 2.01 23.34
C ILE A 347 -7.71 2.21 23.87
N GLY A 348 -8.45 3.17 23.31
CA GLY A 348 -9.84 3.43 23.70
C GLY A 348 -10.16 4.91 23.75
N SER A 349 -10.59 5.42 24.91
CA SER A 349 -11.04 6.80 25.03
C SER A 349 -10.12 7.68 25.89
N GLY A 350 -10.17 8.97 25.59
CA GLY A 350 -9.56 10.03 26.39
C GLY A 350 -10.29 10.29 27.72
N ASN A 351 -9.86 11.35 28.40
CA ASN A 351 -10.48 11.84 29.63
C ASN A 351 -11.77 12.62 29.32
N ARG A 352 -12.79 12.44 30.16
CA ARG A 352 -13.94 13.35 30.21
C ARG A 352 -13.71 14.45 31.23
N VAL A 353 -13.68 15.68 30.76
CA VAL A 353 -13.66 16.90 31.59
C VAL A 353 -15.03 17.56 31.60
N SER A 354 -15.63 17.77 30.42
CA SER A 354 -16.85 18.59 30.29
C SER A 354 -17.93 17.99 29.38
N SER A 355 -17.59 17.08 28.45
CA SER A 355 -18.51 16.54 27.44
C SER A 355 -18.51 15.01 27.40
N ASN A 356 -19.49 14.41 26.74
CA ASN A 356 -19.53 12.94 26.64
C ASN A 356 -18.30 12.41 25.88
N THR A 357 -17.45 11.66 26.57
CA THR A 357 -16.24 11.04 26.01
C THR A 357 -16.44 9.53 25.95
N SER A 358 -16.21 8.92 24.79
CA SER A 358 -16.39 7.47 24.65
C SER A 358 -15.63 6.83 23.49
N CYS A 359 -15.41 5.52 23.56
CA CYS A 359 -15.06 4.69 22.40
C CYS A 359 -16.16 3.68 22.08
N GLY A 360 -16.22 3.23 20.82
CA GLY A 360 -16.99 2.06 20.41
C GLY A 360 -16.40 0.76 20.98
N ASN A 361 -16.69 -0.35 20.31
CA ASN A 361 -16.11 -1.63 20.69
C ASN A 361 -14.61 -1.66 20.35
N ILE A 362 -13.83 -2.35 21.18
CA ILE A 362 -12.42 -2.62 20.93
C ILE A 362 -12.27 -4.12 20.69
N THR A 363 -11.73 -4.51 19.54
CA THR A 363 -11.45 -5.92 19.20
C THR A 363 -9.98 -6.08 18.85
N ILE A 364 -9.29 -7.00 19.54
CA ILE A 364 -7.91 -7.40 19.24
C ILE A 364 -7.92 -8.89 18.91
N ALA A 365 -7.60 -9.23 17.66
CA ALA A 365 -7.67 -10.60 17.14
C ALA A 365 -6.44 -11.45 17.54
N ASN A 366 -6.55 -12.77 17.44
CA ASN A 366 -5.43 -13.71 17.63
C ASN A 366 -4.37 -13.65 16.52
N THR A 367 -4.63 -12.90 15.45
CA THR A 367 -3.73 -12.72 14.31
C THR A 367 -2.76 -11.55 14.48
N VAL A 368 -2.82 -10.82 15.60
CA VAL A 368 -1.80 -9.81 15.95
C VAL A 368 -0.48 -10.48 16.28
N THR A 369 0.63 -9.82 15.94
CA THR A 369 1.95 -10.24 16.41
C THR A 369 2.10 -9.90 17.88
N LYS A 370 1.78 -8.65 18.25
CA LYS A 370 1.86 -8.16 19.63
C LYS A 370 1.08 -6.86 19.79
N VAL A 371 0.39 -6.68 20.91
CA VAL A 371 -0.20 -5.39 21.31
C VAL A 371 0.25 -5.05 22.72
N THR A 372 0.92 -3.91 22.87
CA THR A 372 1.28 -3.32 24.17
C THR A 372 0.50 -2.03 24.35
N ALA A 373 -0.33 -1.95 25.38
CA ALA A 373 -1.13 -0.78 25.69
C ALA A 373 -0.77 -0.26 27.09
N THR A 374 -0.49 1.04 27.17
CA THR A 374 -0.16 1.73 28.42
C THR A 374 -1.18 2.83 28.66
N GLY A 375 -2.06 2.63 29.63
CA GLY A 375 -2.96 3.68 30.12
C GLY A 375 -2.20 4.71 30.95
N GLY A 376 -2.72 5.94 30.99
CA GLY A 376 -2.26 6.99 31.87
C GLY A 376 -2.58 6.73 33.35
N PHE A 377 -2.44 7.77 34.17
CA PHE A 377 -2.68 7.68 35.60
C PHE A 377 -4.08 7.15 35.95
N GLN A 378 -4.13 5.99 36.63
CA GLN A 378 -5.33 5.34 37.16
C GLN A 378 -6.43 5.05 36.11
N THR A 379 -6.04 4.69 34.88
CA THR A 379 -6.98 4.34 33.80
C THR A 379 -6.72 2.96 33.23
N ASN A 380 -7.66 2.52 32.39
CA ASN A 380 -7.49 1.27 31.65
C ASN A 380 -6.36 1.41 30.64
N SER A 381 -5.56 0.36 30.46
CA SER A 381 -4.70 0.26 29.28
C SER A 381 -5.53 0.08 28.01
N ILE A 382 -6.59 -0.71 28.08
CA ILE A 382 -7.52 -0.94 26.96
C ILE A 382 -8.96 -0.76 27.46
N GLY A 383 -9.66 0.21 26.90
CA GLY A 383 -11.04 0.54 27.25
C GLY A 383 -11.21 2.02 27.59
N ALA A 384 -12.03 2.31 28.61
CA ALA A 384 -12.37 3.69 28.96
C ALA A 384 -11.21 4.42 29.66
N GLY A 385 -10.93 5.66 29.25
CA GLY A 385 -10.22 6.66 30.06
C GLY A 385 -11.05 7.13 31.28
N GLN A 386 -10.50 7.99 32.12
CA GLN A 386 -11.17 8.43 33.35
C GLN A 386 -12.45 9.22 33.02
N ASN A 387 -13.51 8.93 33.78
CA ASN A 387 -14.85 9.52 33.61
C ASN A 387 -15.46 9.29 32.21
N SER A 388 -14.91 8.42 31.38
CA SER A 388 -15.40 8.14 30.03
C SER A 388 -16.07 6.77 29.95
N ALA A 389 -16.62 6.43 28.78
CA ALA A 389 -17.19 5.12 28.52
C ALA A 389 -16.46 4.41 27.36
N CYS A 390 -16.61 3.10 27.27
CA CYS A 390 -16.22 2.36 26.08
C CYS A 390 -17.24 1.25 25.82
N GLY A 391 -17.34 0.81 24.56
CA GLY A 391 -18.05 -0.41 24.23
C GLY A 391 -17.37 -1.66 24.78
N THR A 392 -17.75 -2.83 24.26
CA THR A 392 -17.15 -4.10 24.66
C THR A 392 -15.68 -4.14 24.23
N VAL A 393 -14.81 -4.55 25.16
CA VAL A 393 -13.40 -4.87 24.88
C VAL A 393 -13.28 -6.38 24.73
N THR A 394 -12.84 -6.84 23.55
CA THR A 394 -12.63 -8.26 23.23
C THR A 394 -11.18 -8.47 22.80
N ILE A 395 -10.44 -9.33 23.51
CA ILE A 395 -9.04 -9.65 23.22
C ILE A 395 -8.92 -11.16 23.08
N GLY A 396 -8.50 -11.62 21.90
CA GLY A 396 -8.38 -13.05 21.61
C GLY A 396 -9.67 -13.85 21.74
N GLY A 397 -10.83 -13.18 21.63
CA GLY A 397 -12.16 -13.77 21.84
C GLY A 397 -12.66 -13.74 23.28
N VAL A 398 -11.92 -13.13 24.21
CA VAL A 398 -12.33 -12.96 25.62
C VAL A 398 -12.78 -11.52 25.87
N GLU A 399 -13.95 -11.35 26.49
CA GLU A 399 -14.50 -10.03 26.83
C GLU A 399 -13.99 -9.52 28.20
N GLY A 400 -13.65 -8.23 28.26
CA GLY A 400 -13.27 -7.53 29.49
C GLY A 400 -12.35 -6.35 29.25
N ALA A 401 -12.63 -5.21 29.88
CA ALA A 401 -11.70 -4.08 29.89
C ALA A 401 -10.42 -4.42 30.67
N ILE A 402 -9.29 -3.84 30.27
CA ILE A 402 -7.98 -4.17 30.85
C ILE A 402 -7.42 -2.99 31.63
N SER A 403 -7.42 -3.11 32.96
CA SER A 403 -6.91 -2.08 33.88
C SER A 403 -5.41 -2.23 34.21
N ALA A 404 -4.78 -3.35 33.86
CA ALA A 404 -3.34 -3.54 34.04
C ALA A 404 -2.58 -2.58 33.11
N SER A 405 -1.67 -1.77 33.66
CA SER A 405 -0.86 -0.82 32.88
C SER A 405 0.62 -0.92 33.25
N PRO A 406 1.51 -1.23 32.28
CA PRO A 406 1.20 -1.62 30.90
C PRO A 406 0.52 -3.00 30.81
N TYR A 407 -0.24 -3.23 29.75
CA TYR A 407 -0.76 -4.54 29.37
C TYR A 407 -0.14 -4.98 28.04
N THR A 408 0.21 -6.26 27.94
CA THR A 408 0.74 -6.86 26.72
C THR A 408 -0.07 -8.09 26.35
N TYR A 409 -0.46 -8.17 25.09
CA TYR A 409 -1.08 -9.34 24.46
C TYR A 409 -0.22 -9.84 23.30
N GLU A 410 0.12 -11.12 23.33
CA GLU A 410 1.00 -11.81 22.36
C GLU A 410 0.49 -13.26 22.25
N PRO A 411 -0.40 -13.55 21.28
CA PRO A 411 -1.10 -14.84 21.12
C PRO A 411 -0.21 -16.08 20.99
#